data_AF-A0ABD0Z6Z9-F1
#
_entry.id   AF-A0ABD0Z6Z9-F1
#
_cell.length_a   1.000
_cell.length_b   1.000
_cell.length_c   1.000
_cell.angle_alpha   90.00
_cell.angle_beta   90.00
_cell.angle_gamma   90.00
#
_symmetry.space_group_name_H-M   'P 1'
#
loop_
_entity.id
_entity.type
_entity.pdbx_description
1 polymer ?
#
loop_
_entity_poly.entity_id
_entity_poly.type
_entity_poly.pdbx_seq_one_letter_code
_entity_poly.pdbx_strand_id
1 'polypeptide(L)'
;IAGNQIHEELHKSGTLVNVNLTVPEAIAAAGTKTRFIAEWKSLVYMINLANTLYDELNANVKEWYDRPPPRCGSDLFVALITENRTVLIVFQENMDTVTLIDSHQHTPHGALIAQVPSSHLKELCQWYSGMLRRLYGLNPDCYELSFLYFKCFNSGEMIQTSNLASN
;
A
#
# COMPACT_ATOMS: atom_id res chain seq x y z
N ILE A 1 -11.78 7.28 -13.94
CA ILE A 1 -11.43 6.75 -12.61
C ILE A 1 -11.31 7.93 -11.66
N ALA A 2 -11.89 7.86 -10.45
CA ALA A 2 -11.98 9.01 -9.53
C ALA A 2 -10.61 9.60 -9.12
N GLY A 3 -9.58 8.76 -8.97
CA GLY A 3 -8.21 9.22 -8.67
C GLY A 3 -7.64 10.15 -9.74
N ASN A 4 -7.83 9.84 -11.03
CA ASN A 4 -7.35 10.70 -12.12
C ASN A 4 -8.05 12.05 -12.14
N GLN A 5 -9.35 12.09 -11.82
CA GLN A 5 -10.11 13.35 -11.75
C GLN A 5 -9.58 14.25 -10.63
N ILE A 6 -9.33 13.67 -9.44
CA ILE A 6 -8.74 14.40 -8.30
C ILE A 6 -7.35 14.93 -8.66
N HIS A 7 -6.51 14.11 -9.30
CA HIS A 7 -5.17 14.53 -9.72
C HIS A 7 -5.21 15.66 -10.76
N GLU A 8 -6.08 15.56 -11.77
CA GLU A 8 -6.28 16.62 -12.78
C GLU A 8 -6.78 17.92 -12.18
N GLU A 9 -7.69 17.85 -11.20
CA GLU A 9 -8.21 19.03 -10.49
C GLU A 9 -7.11 19.73 -9.69
N LEU A 10 -6.29 18.98 -8.96
CA LEU A 10 -5.15 19.52 -8.20
C LEU A 10 -4.09 20.14 -9.10
N HIS A 11 -3.85 19.55 -10.26
CA HIS A 11 -2.92 20.09 -11.25
C HIS A 11 -3.46 21.40 -11.83
N LYS A 12 -4.76 21.47 -12.15
CA LYS A 12 -5.41 22.68 -12.67
C LYS A 12 -5.46 23.81 -11.65
N SER A 13 -5.60 23.51 -10.35
CA SER A 13 -5.64 24.51 -9.28
C SER A 13 -4.25 25.06 -8.90
N GLY A 14 -3.16 24.53 -9.47
CA GLY A 14 -1.79 24.93 -9.14
C GLY A 14 -1.38 24.57 -7.71
N THR A 15 -2.10 23.65 -7.07
CA THR A 15 -1.86 23.25 -5.67
C THR A 15 -0.74 22.21 -5.57
N LEU A 16 -0.40 21.56 -6.68
CA LEU A 16 0.69 20.59 -6.77
C LEU A 16 2.04 21.30 -6.94
N VAL A 17 2.92 21.16 -5.95
CA VAL A 17 4.34 21.55 -6.08
C VAL A 17 5.10 20.54 -6.95
N ASN A 18 4.74 19.24 -6.84
CA ASN A 18 5.29 18.14 -7.62
C ASN A 18 4.17 17.41 -8.37
N VAL A 19 4.49 16.84 -9.54
CA VAL A 19 3.51 16.07 -10.35
C VAL A 19 3.00 14.85 -9.60
N ASN A 20 3.87 14.23 -8.78
CA ASN A 20 3.53 13.08 -7.96
C ASN A 20 3.16 13.52 -6.54
N LEU A 21 2.12 12.89 -6.01
CA LEU A 21 1.71 13.04 -4.62
C LEU A 21 2.40 11.99 -3.76
N THR A 22 2.82 12.39 -2.56
CA THR A 22 3.09 11.45 -1.46
C THR A 22 1.79 10.77 -1.02
N VAL A 23 1.89 9.64 -0.32
CA VAL A 23 0.70 8.92 0.18
C VAL A 23 -0.16 9.79 1.11
N PRO A 24 0.40 10.54 2.08
CA PRO A 24 -0.39 11.47 2.90
C PRO A 24 -1.11 12.55 2.09
N GLU A 25 -0.45 13.13 1.08
CA GLU A 25 -1.06 14.14 0.22
C GLU A 25 -2.20 13.55 -0.62
N ALA A 26 -2.03 12.33 -1.15
CA ALA A 26 -3.07 11.61 -1.88
C ALA A 26 -4.28 11.29 -1.01
N ILE A 27 -4.07 10.87 0.25
CA ILE A 27 -5.15 10.65 1.22
C ILE A 27 -5.88 11.95 1.52
N ALA A 28 -5.16 13.05 1.76
CA ALA A 28 -5.76 14.35 2.04
C ALA A 28 -6.57 14.89 0.85
N ALA A 29 -6.04 14.75 -0.37
CA ALA A 29 -6.69 15.13 -1.61
C ALA A 29 -8.00 14.37 -1.88
N ALA A 30 -8.03 13.07 -1.56
CA ALA A 30 -9.24 12.25 -1.72
C ALA A 30 -10.36 12.60 -0.71
N GLY A 31 -10.04 13.40 0.30
CA GLY A 31 -10.99 14.05 1.20
C GLY A 31 -11.79 13.05 2.04
N THR A 32 -13.09 13.28 2.18
CA THR A 32 -13.94 12.50 3.09
C THR A 32 -14.09 11.03 2.70
N LYS A 33 -13.80 10.65 1.45
CA LYS A 33 -13.86 9.27 0.95
C LYS A 33 -12.78 8.38 1.56
N THR A 34 -11.65 8.96 1.94
CA THR A 34 -10.47 8.27 2.49
C THR A 34 -10.25 8.59 3.97
N ARG A 35 -11.18 9.27 4.64
CA ARG A 35 -11.07 9.68 6.06
C ARG A 35 -10.83 8.53 7.06
N PHE A 36 -11.08 7.30 6.62
CA PHE A 36 -10.92 6.09 7.40
C PHE A 36 -9.57 5.40 7.17
N ILE A 37 -8.82 5.81 6.15
CA ILE A 37 -7.50 5.30 5.84
C ILE A 37 -6.49 6.02 6.73
N ALA A 38 -5.57 5.26 7.30
CA ALA A 38 -4.44 5.77 8.05
C ALA A 38 -3.15 5.15 7.50
N GLU A 39 -2.10 5.95 7.44
CA GLU A 39 -0.75 5.43 7.26
C GLU A 39 -0.19 5.02 8.63
N TRP A 40 0.24 3.77 8.73
CA TRP A 40 0.92 3.25 9.91
C TRP A 40 2.40 3.61 9.89
N LYS A 41 3.06 3.37 8.76
CA LYS A 41 4.48 3.70 8.53
C LYS A 41 4.76 3.82 7.04
N SER A 42 5.74 4.64 6.67
CA SER A 42 6.35 4.66 5.35
C SER A 42 7.86 4.49 5.48
N LEU A 43 8.44 3.64 4.66
CA LEU A 43 9.86 3.28 4.67
C LEU A 43 10.43 3.37 3.26
N VAL A 44 11.52 4.13 3.11
CA VAL A 44 12.25 4.28 1.85
C VAL A 44 13.52 3.43 1.89
N TYR A 45 13.70 2.63 0.85
CA TYR A 45 14.79 1.69 0.68
C TYR A 45 15.66 2.14 -0.49
N MET A 46 16.93 2.42 -0.23
CA MET A 46 17.94 2.71 -1.25
C MET A 46 18.73 1.44 -1.59
N ILE A 47 18.00 0.37 -1.90
CA ILE A 47 18.53 -0.94 -2.24
C ILE A 47 17.66 -1.60 -3.31
N ASN A 48 18.26 -2.52 -4.07
CA ASN A 48 17.60 -3.19 -5.17
C ASN A 48 16.35 -3.99 -4.73
N LEU A 49 15.21 -3.63 -5.32
CA LEU A 49 13.90 -4.18 -5.00
C LEU A 49 13.86 -5.70 -5.18
N ALA A 50 14.48 -6.24 -6.23
CA ALA A 50 14.46 -7.68 -6.50
C ALA A 50 15.18 -8.52 -5.42
N ASN A 51 16.08 -7.89 -4.67
CA ASN A 51 16.85 -8.56 -3.62
C ASN A 51 16.16 -8.49 -2.25
N THR A 52 15.43 -7.42 -1.95
CA THR A 52 14.98 -7.12 -0.57
C THR A 52 13.46 -7.07 -0.39
N LEU A 53 12.66 -6.99 -1.46
CA LEU A 53 11.22 -6.76 -1.34
C LEU A 53 10.52 -7.78 -0.42
N TYR A 54 10.84 -9.07 -0.56
CA TYR A 54 10.26 -10.11 0.29
C TYR A 54 10.64 -9.93 1.76
N ASP A 55 11.93 -9.74 2.06
CA ASP A 55 12.41 -9.67 3.44
C ASP A 55 11.82 -8.45 4.15
N GLU A 56 11.76 -7.30 3.46
CA GLU A 56 11.21 -6.07 4.00
C GLU A 56 9.69 -6.13 4.20
N LEU A 57 8.95 -6.70 3.24
CA LEU A 57 7.52 -6.94 3.41
C LEU A 57 7.25 -7.90 4.57
N ASN A 58 7.91 -9.06 4.57
CA ASN A 58 7.67 -10.10 5.56
C ASN A 58 7.98 -9.62 6.99
N ALA A 59 9.07 -8.86 7.18
CA ALA A 59 9.40 -8.28 8.47
C ALA A 59 8.33 -7.31 8.99
N ASN A 60 7.88 -6.38 8.14
CA ASN A 60 6.88 -5.38 8.52
C ASN A 60 5.47 -5.95 8.67
N VAL A 61 5.10 -6.93 7.85
CA VAL A 61 3.81 -7.63 7.95
C VAL A 61 3.76 -8.45 9.23
N LYS A 62 4.86 -9.12 9.59
CA LYS A 62 4.95 -9.81 10.88
C LYS A 62 4.80 -8.83 12.04
N GLU A 63 5.49 -7.69 12.00
CA GLU A 63 5.36 -6.66 13.03
C GLU A 63 3.93 -6.13 13.15
N TRP A 64 3.23 -5.94 12.03
CA TRP A 64 1.83 -5.54 11.99
C TRP A 64 0.93 -6.51 12.75
N TYR A 65 1.03 -7.81 12.45
CA TYR A 65 0.18 -8.82 13.09
C TYR A 65 0.59 -9.12 14.53
N ASP A 66 1.87 -8.94 14.88
CA ASP A 66 2.33 -9.08 16.27
C ASP A 66 1.85 -7.90 17.15
N ARG A 67 1.85 -6.68 16.60
CA ARG A 67 1.56 -5.43 17.35
C ARG A 67 0.79 -4.43 16.49
N PRO A 68 -0.48 -4.71 16.16
CA PRO A 68 -1.26 -3.82 15.31
C PRO A 68 -1.59 -2.50 16.03
N PRO A 69 -1.71 -1.37 15.31
CA PRO A 69 -2.25 -0.14 15.86
C PRO A 69 -3.63 -0.35 16.47
N PRO A 70 -4.00 0.37 17.53
CA PRO A 70 -5.32 0.26 18.12
C PRO A 70 -6.40 0.60 17.09
N ARG A 71 -7.46 -0.22 17.06
CA ARG A 71 -8.64 -0.03 16.18
C ARG A 71 -8.29 -0.03 14.69
N CYS A 72 -7.36 -0.87 14.26
CA CYS A 72 -7.23 -1.21 12.86
C CYS A 72 -8.20 -2.33 12.46
N GLY A 73 -8.48 -2.43 11.16
CA GLY A 73 -9.01 -3.66 10.58
C GLY A 73 -7.96 -4.78 10.58
N SER A 74 -8.39 -5.99 10.23
CA SER A 74 -7.51 -7.16 10.06
C SER A 74 -6.56 -7.03 8.87
N ASP A 75 -7.03 -6.37 7.82
CA ASP A 75 -6.33 -6.33 6.54
C ASP A 75 -5.29 -5.19 6.52
N LEU A 76 -4.12 -5.50 5.98
CA LEU A 76 -3.02 -4.57 5.78
C LEU A 76 -2.87 -4.27 4.29
N PHE A 77 -2.78 -2.99 3.97
CA PHE A 77 -2.61 -2.49 2.61
C PHE A 77 -1.21 -1.91 2.50
N VAL A 78 -0.48 -2.20 1.43
CA VAL A 78 0.87 -1.70 1.22
C VAL A 78 0.95 -1.07 -0.15
N ALA A 79 1.21 0.23 -0.22
CA ALA A 79 1.58 0.92 -1.43
C ALA A 79 3.08 0.73 -1.66
N LEU A 80 3.43 -0.06 -2.67
CA LEU A 80 4.78 -0.19 -3.18
C LEU A 80 5.00 0.86 -4.26
N ILE A 81 5.92 1.80 -4.02
CA ILE A 81 6.22 2.90 -4.94
C ILE A 81 7.65 2.74 -5.46
N THR A 82 7.81 2.68 -6.77
CA THR A 82 9.12 2.54 -7.42
C THR A 82 9.03 2.99 -8.88
N GLU A 83 10.06 3.64 -9.42
CA GLU A 83 10.11 4.06 -10.84
C GLU A 83 8.84 4.82 -11.32
N ASN A 84 8.31 5.73 -10.50
CA ASN A 84 7.05 6.46 -10.73
C ASN A 84 5.79 5.57 -10.87
N ARG A 85 5.85 4.34 -10.37
CA ARG A 85 4.73 3.40 -10.33
C ARG A 85 4.34 3.11 -8.90
N THR A 86 3.05 3.14 -8.64
CA THR A 86 2.45 2.66 -7.40
C THR A 86 1.68 1.37 -7.63
N VAL A 87 2.03 0.33 -6.90
CA VAL A 87 1.34 -0.97 -6.87
C VAL A 87 0.77 -1.18 -5.48
N LEU A 88 -0.44 -1.73 -5.40
CA LEU A 88 -1.09 -2.04 -4.13
C LEU A 88 -0.90 -3.52 -3.81
N ILE A 89 -0.40 -3.84 -2.63
CA ILE A 89 -0.34 -5.19 -2.08
C ILE A 89 -1.29 -5.25 -0.90
N VAL A 90 -2.20 -6.22 -0.87
CA VAL A 90 -3.22 -6.37 0.18
C VAL A 90 -3.00 -7.70 0.87
N PHE A 91 -2.74 -7.66 2.17
CA PHE A 91 -2.65 -8.81 3.06
C PHE A 91 -4.01 -9.01 3.74
N GLN A 92 -4.71 -10.06 3.36
CA GLN A 92 -6.09 -10.35 3.75
C GLN A 92 -6.07 -11.46 4.80
N GLU A 93 -5.96 -11.08 6.07
CA GLU A 93 -5.70 -12.00 7.20
C GLU A 93 -6.72 -13.15 7.26
N ASN A 94 -8.02 -12.81 7.20
CA ASN A 94 -9.10 -13.78 7.31
C ASN A 94 -9.14 -14.80 6.17
N MET A 95 -8.58 -14.45 5.01
CA MET A 95 -8.55 -15.32 3.83
C MET A 95 -7.20 -16.03 3.67
N ASP A 96 -6.19 -15.69 4.48
CA ASP A 96 -4.80 -16.12 4.32
C ASP A 96 -4.28 -15.89 2.88
N THR A 97 -4.58 -14.73 2.31
CA THR A 97 -4.19 -14.38 0.94
C THR A 97 -3.46 -13.06 0.86
N VAL A 98 -2.56 -12.97 -0.12
CA VAL A 98 -1.88 -11.74 -0.52
C VAL A 98 -2.26 -11.45 -1.96
N THR A 99 -2.79 -10.25 -2.20
CA THR A 99 -3.21 -9.78 -3.53
C THR A 99 -2.37 -8.58 -3.96
N LEU A 100 -1.67 -8.70 -5.08
CA LEU A 100 -0.98 -7.59 -5.76
C LEU A 100 -1.88 -7.05 -6.87
N ILE A 101 -2.05 -5.73 -6.88
CA ILE A 101 -2.86 -4.99 -7.84
C ILE A 101 -1.99 -3.90 -8.46
N ASP A 102 -1.71 -4.03 -9.75
CA ASP A 102 -0.99 -3.03 -10.53
C ASP A 102 -1.95 -2.44 -11.57
N SER A 103 -2.30 -1.17 -11.38
CA SER A 103 -3.22 -0.44 -12.26
C SER A 103 -2.55 0.12 -13.52
N HIS A 104 -1.22 0.05 -13.63
CA HIS A 104 -0.51 0.52 -14.82
C HIS A 104 -0.84 -0.37 -16.02
N GLN A 105 -0.72 0.21 -17.21
CA GLN A 105 -0.96 -0.53 -18.44
C GLN A 105 0.20 -1.49 -18.71
N HIS A 106 -0.08 -2.79 -18.69
CA HIS A 106 0.85 -3.85 -19.10
C HIS A 106 0.51 -4.25 -20.54
N THR A 107 1.25 -3.74 -21.54
CA THR A 107 1.27 -4.16 -22.98
C THR A 107 0.07 -4.96 -23.53
N PRO A 108 -0.43 -4.65 -24.72
CA PRO A 108 -1.77 -4.07 -24.99
C PRO A 108 -2.93 -4.32 -23.99
N HIS A 109 -2.71 -4.83 -22.78
CA HIS A 109 -3.76 -5.27 -21.85
C HIS A 109 -3.77 -4.42 -20.57
N GLY A 110 -4.87 -4.52 -19.82
CA GLY A 110 -5.24 -3.61 -18.73
C GLY A 110 -4.48 -3.85 -17.42
N ALA A 111 -5.14 -3.51 -16.31
CA ALA A 111 -4.61 -3.71 -14.96
C ALA A 111 -4.31 -5.20 -14.69
N LEU A 112 -3.29 -5.42 -13.86
CA LEU A 112 -2.85 -6.74 -13.44
C LEU A 112 -3.26 -7.00 -11.99
N ILE A 113 -3.80 -8.19 -11.74
CA ILE A 113 -4.12 -8.69 -10.40
C ILE A 113 -3.50 -10.08 -10.25
N ALA A 114 -2.70 -10.27 -9.22
CA ALA A 114 -2.14 -11.57 -8.86
C ALA A 114 -2.44 -11.85 -7.38
N GLN A 115 -2.95 -13.05 -7.09
CA GLN A 115 -3.29 -13.47 -5.74
C GLN A 115 -2.62 -14.79 -5.43
N VAL A 116 -2.07 -14.91 -4.22
CA VAL A 116 -1.43 -16.13 -3.71
C VAL A 116 -1.81 -16.34 -2.24
N PRO A 117 -1.68 -17.56 -1.68
CA PRO A 117 -1.68 -17.76 -0.24
C PRO A 117 -0.53 -16.98 0.43
N SER A 118 -0.68 -16.54 1.68
CA SER A 118 0.37 -15.76 2.36
C SER A 118 1.71 -16.51 2.45
N SER A 119 1.66 -17.84 2.53
CA SER A 119 2.86 -18.70 2.50
C SER A 119 3.68 -18.57 1.21
N HIS A 120 3.10 -18.06 0.13
CA HIS A 120 3.75 -17.85 -1.18
C HIS A 120 4.11 -16.39 -1.46
N LEU A 121 4.21 -15.55 -0.43
CA LEU A 121 4.60 -14.14 -0.56
C LEU A 121 5.95 -13.98 -1.30
N LYS A 122 6.91 -14.88 -1.04
CA LYS A 122 8.23 -14.82 -1.66
C LYS A 122 8.16 -15.01 -3.17
N GLU A 123 7.40 -16.00 -3.62
CA GLU A 123 7.17 -16.29 -5.03
C GLU A 123 6.49 -15.11 -5.72
N LEU A 124 5.50 -14.47 -5.06
CA LEU A 124 4.85 -13.27 -5.58
C LEU A 124 5.83 -12.12 -5.77
N CYS A 125 6.70 -11.85 -4.77
CA CYS A 125 7.71 -10.79 -4.84
C CYS A 125 8.73 -11.05 -5.97
N GLN A 126 9.21 -12.29 -6.09
CA GLN A 126 10.14 -12.69 -7.14
C GLN A 126 9.51 -12.59 -8.53
N TRP A 127 8.26 -13.04 -8.66
CA TRP A 127 7.50 -12.95 -9.89
C TRP A 127 7.30 -11.49 -10.33
N TYR A 128 6.89 -10.61 -9.40
CA TYR A 128 6.67 -9.19 -9.68
C TYR A 128 7.96 -8.50 -10.13
N SER A 129 9.06 -8.72 -9.40
CA SER A 129 10.38 -8.19 -9.77
C SER A 129 10.84 -8.70 -11.14
N GLY A 130 10.63 -9.98 -11.42
CA GLY A 130 10.91 -10.58 -12.73
C GLY A 130 10.02 -10.04 -13.85
N MET A 131 8.76 -9.69 -13.55
CA MET A 131 7.84 -9.03 -14.49
C MET A 131 8.33 -7.62 -14.82
N LEU A 132 8.70 -6.82 -13.82
CA LEU A 132 9.26 -5.48 -14.04
C LEU A 132 10.46 -5.50 -14.99
N ARG A 133 11.39 -6.43 -14.76
CA ARG A 133 12.57 -6.60 -15.62
C ARG A 133 12.21 -7.05 -17.03
N ARG A 134 11.30 -8.01 -17.19
CA ARG A 134 10.97 -8.59 -18.51
C ARG A 134 10.11 -7.68 -19.37
N LEU A 135 9.10 -7.02 -18.79
CA LEU A 135 8.14 -6.23 -19.54
C LEU A 135 8.57 -4.77 -19.69
N TYR A 136 9.31 -4.23 -18.73
CA TYR A 136 9.67 -2.81 -18.70
C TYR A 136 11.18 -2.56 -18.70
N GLY A 137 12.01 -3.60 -18.65
CA GLY A 137 13.47 -3.43 -18.53
C GLY A 137 13.91 -2.83 -17.19
N LEU A 138 13.01 -2.79 -16.20
CA LEU A 138 13.26 -2.12 -14.92
C LEU A 138 13.98 -3.04 -13.93
N ASN A 139 14.94 -2.49 -13.20
CA ASN A 139 15.59 -3.13 -12.07
C ASN A 139 15.80 -2.10 -10.95
N PRO A 140 14.72 -1.70 -10.26
CA PRO A 140 14.78 -0.55 -9.37
C PRO A 140 15.78 -0.73 -8.24
N ASP A 141 16.62 0.26 -8.03
CA ASP A 141 17.59 0.34 -6.93
C ASP A 141 17.09 1.17 -5.75
N CYS A 142 15.88 1.72 -5.86
CA CYS A 142 15.15 2.32 -4.75
C CYS A 142 13.64 2.04 -4.83
N TYR A 143 13.00 1.98 -3.67
CA TYR A 143 11.56 1.84 -3.54
C TYR A 143 11.08 2.32 -2.18
N GLU A 144 9.79 2.65 -2.09
CA GLU A 144 9.10 2.97 -0.86
C GLU A 144 8.01 1.93 -0.58
N LEU A 145 7.85 1.56 0.69
CA LEU A 145 6.71 0.81 1.19
C LEU A 145 5.93 1.69 2.18
N SER A 146 4.73 2.11 1.80
CA SER A 146 3.79 2.79 2.68
C SER A 146 2.70 1.82 3.12
N PHE A 147 2.60 1.61 4.43
CA PHE A 147 1.71 0.66 5.07
C PHE A 147 0.46 1.38 5.57
N LEU A 148 -0.68 0.97 5.05
CA LEU A 148 -1.98 1.59 5.21
C LEU A 148 -2.97 0.62 5.83
N TYR A 149 -3.90 1.17 6.61
CA TYR A 149 -5.00 0.40 7.17
C TYR A 149 -6.27 1.23 7.27
N PHE A 150 -7.41 0.53 7.31
CA PHE A 150 -8.68 1.16 7.65
C PHE A 150 -8.85 1.17 9.16
N LYS A 151 -9.13 2.33 9.73
CA LYS A 151 -9.55 2.47 11.12
C LYS A 151 -10.93 1.83 11.30
N CYS A 152 -11.08 0.96 12.29
CA CYS A 152 -12.35 0.43 12.72
C CYS A 152 -13.16 1.53 13.43
N PHE A 153 -14.40 1.73 12.97
CA PHE A 153 -15.39 2.60 13.63
C PHE A 153 -16.60 1.75 14.01
N ASN A 154 -17.02 1.81 15.27
CA ASN A 154 -18.39 1.48 15.61
C ASN A 154 -19.22 2.76 15.53
N SER A 155 -20.26 2.75 14.69
CA SER A 155 -21.38 3.69 14.81
C SER A 155 -21.05 5.20 14.74
N GLY A 156 -19.96 5.61 14.11
CA GLY A 156 -19.66 7.02 13.84
C GLY A 156 -18.98 7.81 14.97
N GLU A 157 -18.56 7.16 16.07
CA GLU A 157 -17.78 7.82 17.14
C GLU A 157 -16.40 7.19 17.33
N MET A 158 -15.38 8.02 17.57
CA MET A 158 -14.10 7.54 18.08
C MET A 158 -14.32 6.96 19.47
N ILE A 159 -14.01 5.68 19.65
CA ILE A 159 -13.94 5.08 20.99
C ILE A 159 -12.98 5.96 21.85
N GLN A 160 -13.29 6.21 23.11
CA GLN A 160 -12.28 6.65 24.07
C GLN A 160 -12.00 5.44 24.94
N THR A 161 -10.75 4.95 24.96
CA THR A 161 -10.37 3.92 25.91
C THR A 161 -10.04 4.60 27.23
N SER A 162 -11.06 4.84 28.04
CA SER A 162 -10.88 5.02 29.49
C SER A 162 -11.24 3.72 30.20
N ASN A 163 -10.25 3.19 30.92
CA ASN A 163 -10.33 2.22 32.01
C ASN A 163 -10.69 0.76 31.67
N LEU A 164 -9.65 -0.01 31.30
CA LEU A 164 -9.49 -1.38 31.79
C LEU A 164 -8.23 -1.42 32.64
N ALA A 165 -8.32 -0.81 33.82
CA ALA A 165 -7.35 -0.94 34.90
C ALA A 165 -8.12 -0.98 36.24
N SER A 166 -9.03 -1.93 36.36
CA SER A 166 -9.57 -2.40 37.64
C SER A 166 -10.54 -3.56 37.42
N ASN A 167 -10.03 -4.78 37.62
CA ASN A 167 -10.62 -5.83 38.47
C ASN A 167 -9.62 -6.97 38.60
#